data_AF-X0UJ23-F1
#
_entry.id   AF-X0UJ23-F1
#
_cell.length_a   1.000
_cell.length_b   1.000
_cell.length_c   1.000
_cell.angle_alpha   90.00
_cell.angle_beta   90.00
_cell.angle_gamma   90.00
#
_symmetry.space_group_name_H-M   'P 1'
#
loop_
_entity.id
_entity.type
_entity.pdbx_description
1 polymer ?
#
loop_
_entity_poly.entity_id
_entity_poly.type
_entity_poly.pdbx_seq_one_letter_code
_entity_poly.pdbx_strand_id
1 'polypeptide(L)'
;TEKRQTNPAEIAAQKALDEMYKCIRARQNFRMEAGAGAGKTYSLDKALRLIIDEQGTSILRKNQKVACITYTNVAIKEIIERTDGHPAVQASTIHAFCWDLIKGFQPHLRAKVAEIDRWSERLAEAGGVGTRRIDYDLGHRSINDTHMLLHHDDVLTLAVALMEQRKFRQILSARFPILFIDEYQDTNANFANSILQHFIIPRVGPLIGLFGDSWQKIYGDGSGLIEHENLTYIGKKANFRSVKKVVEVLNRIRPDLPQEVKDPDATGYVAVFHSNEWVGQ
;
A
#
# COMPACT_ATOMS: atom_id res chain seq x y z
N THR A 1 -28.93 5.36 -29.25
CA THR A 1 -27.94 5.06 -28.22
C THR A 1 -27.79 6.28 -27.35
N GLU A 2 -28.50 6.34 -26.23
CA GLU A 2 -28.42 7.48 -25.30
C GLU A 2 -26.98 7.66 -24.84
N LYS A 3 -26.38 8.81 -25.14
CA LYS A 3 -25.15 9.23 -24.48
C LYS A 3 -25.49 9.35 -23.00
N ARG A 4 -25.01 8.40 -22.17
CA ARG A 4 -24.97 8.57 -20.71
C ARG A 4 -24.43 9.98 -20.44
N GLN A 5 -25.25 10.86 -19.88
CA GLN A 5 -24.74 12.12 -19.34
C GLN A 5 -23.81 11.74 -18.19
N THR A 6 -22.51 11.92 -18.42
CA THR A 6 -21.47 11.64 -17.43
C THR A 6 -21.68 12.58 -16.25
N ASN A 7 -21.95 12.03 -15.07
CA ASN A 7 -22.19 12.83 -13.87
C ASN A 7 -20.88 13.47 -13.35
N PRO A 8 -20.94 14.50 -12.48
CA PRO A 8 -19.75 15.22 -12.01
C PRO A 8 -18.68 14.30 -11.38
N ALA A 9 -19.10 13.33 -10.57
CA ALA A 9 -18.18 12.35 -9.98
C ALA A 9 -17.48 11.48 -11.04
N GLU A 10 -18.19 11.06 -12.10
CA GLU A 10 -17.59 10.30 -13.20
C GLU A 10 -16.56 11.12 -13.96
N ILE A 11 -16.83 12.41 -14.24
CA ILE A 11 -15.88 13.33 -14.88
C ILE A 11 -14.63 13.49 -14.00
N ALA A 12 -14.81 13.72 -12.70
CA ALA A 12 -13.71 13.86 -11.76
C ALA A 12 -12.88 12.56 -11.65
N ALA A 13 -13.54 11.40 -11.62
CA ALA A 13 -12.88 10.11 -11.58
C ALA A 13 -12.09 9.82 -12.85
N GLN A 14 -12.63 10.16 -14.03
CA GLN A 14 -11.95 9.96 -15.31
C GLN A 14 -10.67 10.79 -15.40
N LYS A 15 -10.70 12.07 -14.97
CA LYS A 15 -9.51 12.92 -14.91
C LYS A 15 -8.39 12.28 -14.07
N ALA A 16 -8.73 11.80 -12.88
CA ALA A 16 -7.76 11.12 -12.01
C ALA A 16 -7.23 9.80 -12.62
N LEU A 17 -8.06 9.05 -13.35
CA LEU A 17 -7.61 7.85 -14.08
C LEU A 17 -6.65 8.21 -15.21
N ASP A 18 -6.95 9.25 -15.99
CA ASP A 18 -6.11 9.68 -17.10
C ASP A 18 -4.73 10.14 -16.62
N GLU A 19 -4.67 10.86 -15.50
CA GLU A 19 -3.41 11.22 -14.83
C GLU A 19 -2.63 9.99 -14.36
N MET A 20 -3.31 9.03 -13.72
CA MET A 20 -2.70 7.78 -13.26
C MET A 20 -2.14 6.96 -14.44
N TYR A 21 -2.88 6.84 -15.54
CA TYR A 21 -2.42 6.14 -16.72
C TYR A 21 -1.18 6.81 -17.35
N LYS A 22 -1.13 8.15 -17.37
CA LYS A 22 0.06 8.90 -17.80
C LYS A 22 1.25 8.55 -16.92
N CYS A 23 1.10 8.57 -15.60
CA CYS A 23 2.17 8.19 -14.68
C CYS A 23 2.65 6.75 -14.90
N ILE A 24 1.74 5.78 -15.05
CA ILE A 24 2.08 4.38 -15.28
C ILE A 24 2.89 4.22 -16.57
N ARG A 25 2.41 4.78 -17.69
CA ARG A 25 3.09 4.68 -19.00
C ARG A 25 4.42 5.41 -19.02
N ALA A 26 4.52 6.54 -18.32
CA ALA A 26 5.76 7.31 -18.18
C ALA A 26 6.71 6.75 -17.10
N ARG A 27 6.32 5.68 -16.39
CA ARG A 27 7.04 5.12 -15.23
C ARG A 27 7.35 6.16 -14.14
N GLN A 28 6.43 7.08 -13.90
CA GLN A 28 6.52 8.08 -12.84
C GLN A 28 5.81 7.61 -11.58
N ASN A 29 6.49 7.68 -10.44
CA ASN A 29 5.90 7.35 -9.15
C ASN A 29 4.76 8.31 -8.84
N PHE A 30 3.66 7.81 -8.26
CA PHE A 30 2.49 8.62 -7.96
C PHE A 30 1.85 8.27 -6.62
N ARG A 31 1.16 9.25 -6.04
CA ARG A 31 0.25 9.09 -4.91
C ARG A 31 -1.15 9.50 -5.33
N MET A 32 -2.06 8.53 -5.36
CA MET A 32 -3.48 8.78 -5.53
C MET A 32 -4.15 8.98 -4.17
N GLU A 33 -4.49 10.25 -3.90
CA GLU A 33 -5.25 10.65 -2.72
C GLU A 33 -6.75 10.55 -3.01
N ALA A 34 -7.45 9.66 -2.32
CA ALA A 34 -8.83 9.34 -2.61
C ALA A 34 -9.64 9.25 -1.32
N GLY A 35 -10.43 10.30 -1.05
CA GLY A 35 -11.32 10.34 0.11
C GLY A 35 -12.36 9.22 0.16
N ALA A 36 -13.03 9.09 1.30
CA ALA A 36 -14.07 8.07 1.49
C ALA A 36 -15.13 8.13 0.37
N GLY A 37 -15.47 6.95 -0.17
CA GLY A 37 -16.47 6.84 -1.25
C GLY A 37 -15.97 7.25 -2.64
N ALA A 38 -14.70 7.63 -2.81
CA ALA A 38 -14.17 8.04 -4.12
C ALA A 38 -13.94 6.89 -5.10
N GLY A 39 -13.91 5.63 -4.63
CA GLY A 39 -13.65 4.47 -5.49
C GLY A 39 -12.15 4.21 -5.72
N LYS A 40 -11.35 4.23 -4.64
CA LYS A 40 -9.91 3.90 -4.67
C LYS A 40 -9.65 2.50 -5.24
N THR A 41 -10.35 1.48 -4.74
CA THR A 41 -10.25 0.09 -5.22
C THR A 41 -10.56 -0.02 -6.72
N TYR A 42 -11.47 0.80 -7.23
CA TYR A 42 -11.75 0.86 -8.67
C TYR A 42 -10.58 1.46 -9.46
N SER A 43 -9.92 2.51 -8.96
CA SER A 43 -8.69 3.01 -9.59
C SER A 43 -7.57 1.97 -9.61
N LEU A 44 -7.37 1.25 -8.51
CA LEU A 44 -6.35 0.20 -8.41
C LEU A 44 -6.61 -0.93 -9.40
N ASP A 45 -7.86 -1.40 -9.51
CA ASP A 45 -8.29 -2.36 -10.56
C ASP A 45 -7.96 -1.85 -11.96
N LYS A 46 -8.30 -0.60 -12.26
CA LYS A 46 -8.00 0.00 -13.56
C LYS A 46 -6.50 0.11 -13.85
N ALA A 47 -5.69 0.42 -12.85
CA ALA A 47 -4.24 0.42 -12.98
C ALA A 47 -3.70 -0.98 -13.29
N LEU A 48 -4.17 -2.01 -12.57
CA LEU A 48 -3.74 -3.39 -12.78
C LEU A 48 -4.16 -3.91 -14.15
N ARG A 49 -5.41 -3.66 -14.57
CA ARG A 49 -5.89 -4.04 -15.91
C ARG A 49 -5.08 -3.39 -17.03
N LEU A 50 -4.80 -2.09 -16.91
CA LEU A 50 -3.92 -1.39 -17.86
C LEU A 50 -2.56 -2.09 -17.97
N ILE A 51 -1.94 -2.45 -16.83
CA ILE A 51 -0.63 -3.11 -16.83
C ILE A 51 -0.72 -4.52 -17.41
N ILE A 52 -1.76 -5.28 -17.09
CA ILE A 52 -1.98 -6.62 -17.66
C ILE A 52 -2.08 -6.53 -19.18
N ASP A 53 -2.92 -5.63 -19.68
CA ASP A 53 -3.20 -5.47 -21.11
C ASP A 53 -1.96 -4.98 -21.88
N GLU A 54 -1.24 -3.99 -21.35
CA GLU A 54 -0.11 -3.36 -22.06
C GLU A 54 1.24 -4.09 -21.83
N GLN A 55 1.45 -4.68 -20.65
CA GLN A 55 2.76 -5.15 -20.20
C GLN A 55 2.77 -6.60 -19.67
N GLY A 56 1.60 -7.23 -19.47
CA GLY A 56 1.46 -8.54 -18.81
C GLY A 56 2.33 -9.63 -19.43
N THR A 57 2.30 -9.79 -20.75
CA THR A 57 3.11 -10.78 -21.47
C THR A 57 4.62 -10.56 -21.26
N SER A 58 5.07 -9.29 -21.26
CA SER A 58 6.49 -8.94 -21.06
C SER A 58 6.94 -9.23 -19.63
N ILE A 59 6.09 -8.89 -18.64
CA ILE A 59 6.32 -9.17 -17.23
C ILE A 59 6.48 -10.68 -16.99
N LEU A 60 5.59 -11.50 -17.55
CA LEU A 60 5.65 -12.96 -17.40
C LEU A 60 6.90 -13.56 -18.06
N ARG A 61 7.25 -13.13 -19.28
CA ARG A 61 8.45 -13.63 -19.98
C ARG A 61 9.75 -13.36 -19.21
N LYS A 62 9.79 -12.29 -18.41
CA LYS A 62 10.93 -11.93 -17.57
C LYS A 62 10.88 -12.55 -16.17
N ASN A 63 9.90 -13.43 -15.90
CA ASN A 63 9.61 -13.98 -14.57
C ASN A 63 9.41 -12.89 -13.50
N GLN A 64 8.82 -11.76 -13.91
CA GLN A 64 8.51 -10.62 -13.04
C GLN A 64 7.06 -10.65 -12.59
N LYS A 65 6.73 -9.83 -11.58
CA LYS A 65 5.34 -9.62 -11.14
C LYS A 65 5.09 -8.15 -10.77
N VAL A 66 3.85 -7.71 -10.89
CA VAL A 66 3.33 -6.50 -10.25
C VAL A 66 2.99 -6.86 -8.81
N ALA A 67 3.65 -6.25 -7.84
CA ALA A 67 3.29 -6.43 -6.44
C ALA A 67 2.18 -5.45 -6.06
N CYS A 68 1.11 -5.97 -5.47
CA CYS A 68 0.00 -5.19 -4.92
C CYS A 68 -0.12 -5.49 -3.43
N ILE A 69 0.34 -4.55 -2.59
CA ILE A 69 0.37 -4.67 -1.14
C ILE A 69 -0.92 -4.08 -0.56
N THR A 70 -1.54 -4.79 0.38
CA THR A 70 -2.72 -4.32 1.12
C THR A 70 -2.65 -4.78 2.60
N TYR A 71 -3.64 -4.42 3.42
CA TYR A 71 -3.69 -4.74 4.86
C TYR A 71 -4.54 -5.94 5.20
N THR A 72 -5.51 -6.29 4.36
CA THR A 72 -6.52 -7.31 4.70
C THR A 72 -6.58 -8.42 3.68
N ASN A 73 -6.89 -9.63 4.15
CA ASN A 73 -7.14 -10.77 3.27
C ASN A 73 -8.39 -10.57 2.39
N VAL A 74 -9.33 -9.71 2.79
CA VAL A 74 -10.50 -9.36 1.99
C VAL A 74 -10.07 -8.56 0.75
N ALA A 75 -9.26 -7.52 0.93
CA ALA A 75 -8.74 -6.73 -0.18
C ALA A 75 -7.87 -7.57 -1.14
N ILE A 76 -7.08 -8.53 -0.62
CA ILE A 76 -6.33 -9.48 -1.46
C ILE A 76 -7.28 -10.28 -2.36
N LYS A 77 -8.35 -10.85 -1.79
CA LYS A 77 -9.34 -11.63 -2.55
C LYS A 77 -10.01 -10.77 -3.62
N GLU A 78 -10.42 -9.55 -3.27
CA GLU A 78 -11.02 -8.61 -4.22
C GLU A 78 -10.07 -8.29 -5.38
N ILE A 79 -8.78 -8.08 -5.13
CA ILE A 79 -7.79 -7.83 -6.18
C ILE A 79 -7.63 -9.05 -7.09
N ILE A 80 -7.54 -10.25 -6.52
CA ILE A 80 -7.40 -11.49 -7.28
C ILE A 80 -8.64 -11.72 -8.17
N GLU A 81 -9.84 -11.58 -7.62
CA GLU A 81 -11.09 -11.70 -8.36
C GLU A 81 -11.17 -10.68 -9.50
N ARG A 82 -10.85 -9.42 -9.22
CA ARG A 82 -10.90 -8.34 -10.22
C ARG A 82 -9.84 -8.46 -11.31
N THR A 83 -8.75 -9.18 -11.06
CA THR A 83 -7.70 -9.42 -12.05
C THR A 83 -7.82 -10.80 -12.69
N ASP A 84 -8.93 -11.51 -12.47
CA ASP A 84 -9.16 -12.88 -12.96
C ASP A 84 -8.00 -13.83 -12.60
N GLY A 85 -7.34 -13.60 -11.46
CA GLY A 85 -6.18 -14.36 -11.00
C GLY A 85 -4.95 -14.27 -11.91
N HIS A 86 -4.82 -13.19 -12.69
CA HIS A 86 -3.76 -13.08 -13.69
C HIS A 86 -2.35 -13.27 -13.08
N PRO A 87 -1.50 -14.18 -13.62
CA PRO A 87 -0.26 -14.61 -12.97
C PRO A 87 0.82 -13.50 -12.84
N ALA A 88 0.68 -12.41 -13.60
CA ALA A 88 1.55 -11.24 -13.49
C ALA A 88 1.27 -10.41 -12.23
N VAL A 89 0.16 -10.61 -11.53
CA VAL A 89 -0.20 -9.86 -10.33
C VAL A 89 0.06 -10.71 -9.08
N GLN A 90 0.79 -10.16 -8.12
CA GLN A 90 0.98 -10.73 -6.79
C GLN A 90 0.33 -9.80 -5.77
N ALA A 91 -0.88 -10.17 -5.32
CA ALA A 91 -1.56 -9.51 -4.22
C ALA A 91 -1.19 -10.17 -2.88
N SER A 92 -0.79 -9.39 -1.89
CA SER A 92 -0.40 -9.91 -0.57
C SER A 92 -0.51 -8.86 0.53
N THR A 93 -0.54 -9.30 1.79
CA THR A 93 -0.34 -8.37 2.91
C THR A 93 1.09 -7.83 2.89
N ILE A 94 1.35 -6.71 3.57
CA ILE A 94 2.71 -6.19 3.72
C ILE A 94 3.67 -7.21 4.34
N HIS A 95 3.24 -7.94 5.38
CA HIS A 95 4.04 -8.97 6.03
C HIS A 95 4.35 -10.13 5.09
N ALA A 96 3.35 -10.62 4.35
CA ALA A 96 3.56 -11.71 3.40
C ALA A 96 4.48 -11.28 2.25
N PHE A 97 4.35 -10.05 1.76
CA PHE A 97 5.24 -9.47 0.75
C PHE A 97 6.69 -9.37 1.25
N CYS A 98 6.88 -8.75 2.42
CA CYS A 98 8.20 -8.60 3.02
C CYS A 98 8.85 -9.95 3.31
N TRP A 99 8.10 -10.91 3.85
CA TRP A 99 8.61 -12.26 4.09
C TRP A 99 9.03 -12.96 2.79
N ASP A 100 8.18 -12.90 1.77
CA ASP A 100 8.46 -13.50 0.47
C ASP A 100 9.69 -12.88 -0.23
N LEU A 101 10.00 -11.61 0.07
CA LEU A 101 11.24 -10.96 -0.35
C LEU A 101 12.46 -11.44 0.44
N ILE A 102 12.36 -11.54 1.76
CA ILE A 102 13.55 -11.72 2.62
C ILE A 102 13.87 -13.17 3.00
N LYS A 103 12.92 -14.11 2.89
CA LYS A 103 13.06 -15.50 3.38
C LYS A 103 14.30 -16.24 2.88
N GLY A 104 14.80 -15.91 1.69
CA GLY A 104 16.01 -16.51 1.10
C GLY A 104 17.33 -16.00 1.68
N PHE A 105 17.32 -14.88 2.41
CA PHE A 105 18.53 -14.19 2.88
C PHE A 105 18.97 -14.66 4.29
N GLN A 106 18.89 -15.96 4.55
CA GLN A 106 19.09 -16.57 5.87
C GLN A 106 20.35 -16.09 6.63
N PRO A 107 21.55 -15.98 6.02
CA PRO A 107 22.71 -15.45 6.73
C PRO A 107 22.53 -14.00 7.20
N HIS A 108 21.90 -13.16 6.39
CA HIS A 108 21.65 -11.75 6.74
C HIS A 108 20.54 -11.64 7.78
N LEU A 109 19.50 -12.48 7.67
CA LEU A 109 18.43 -12.54 8.69
C LEU A 109 19.01 -12.93 10.04
N ARG A 110 19.88 -13.95 10.11
CA ARG A 110 20.52 -14.35 11.37
C ARG A 110 21.35 -13.24 11.99
N ALA A 111 22.14 -12.54 11.17
CA ALA A 111 22.92 -11.40 11.64
C ALA A 111 22.01 -10.28 12.19
N LYS A 112 20.93 -9.95 11.48
CA LYS A 112 20.03 -8.84 11.86
C LYS A 112 19.06 -9.17 12.99
N VAL A 113 18.60 -10.41 13.13
CA VAL A 113 17.75 -10.81 14.27
C VAL A 113 18.51 -10.67 15.59
N ALA A 114 19.82 -10.94 15.60
CA ALA A 114 20.65 -10.75 16.80
C ALA A 114 20.74 -9.28 17.26
N GLU A 115 20.44 -8.33 16.38
CA GLU A 115 20.46 -6.89 16.67
C GLU A 115 19.08 -6.36 17.16
N ILE A 116 18.04 -7.21 17.20
CA ILE A 116 16.70 -6.80 17.63
C ILE A 116 16.55 -7.01 19.14
N ASP A 117 16.41 -5.92 19.91
CA ASP A 117 16.31 -5.96 21.38
C ASP A 117 15.25 -6.94 21.93
N ARG A 118 14.12 -7.08 21.23
CA ARG A 118 13.02 -7.99 21.60
C ARG A 118 13.40 -9.48 21.56
N TRP A 119 14.54 -9.81 20.95
CA TRP A 119 15.09 -11.15 20.88
C TRP A 119 16.16 -11.43 21.95
N SER A 120 16.69 -10.40 22.64
CA SER A 120 17.85 -10.52 23.53
C SER A 120 17.70 -11.60 24.62
N GLU A 121 16.58 -11.62 25.34
CA GLU A 121 16.31 -12.60 26.40
C GLU A 121 16.24 -14.03 25.85
N ARG A 122 15.43 -14.24 24.79
CA ARG A 122 15.29 -15.55 24.12
C ARG A 122 16.61 -16.06 23.57
N LEU A 123 17.43 -15.17 23.02
CA LEU A 123 18.75 -15.52 22.50
C LEU A 123 19.72 -15.88 23.63
N ALA A 124 19.68 -15.20 24.77
CA ALA A 124 20.51 -15.54 25.92
C ALA A 124 20.21 -16.97 26.42
N GLU A 125 18.93 -17.33 26.53
CA GLU A 125 18.50 -18.68 26.92
C GLU A 125 18.88 -19.74 25.89
N ALA A 126 18.79 -19.42 24.60
CA ALA A 126 19.04 -20.36 23.50
C ALA A 126 20.52 -20.46 23.06
N GLY A 127 21.44 -19.75 23.71
CA GLY A 127 22.87 -19.71 23.34
C GLY A 127 23.16 -18.94 22.04
N GLY A 128 22.37 -17.90 21.75
CA GLY A 128 22.48 -17.06 20.56
C GLY A 128 21.67 -17.57 19.36
N VAL A 129 21.89 -16.99 18.18
CA VAL A 129 21.16 -17.35 16.95
C VAL A 129 21.61 -18.71 16.39
N GLY A 130 22.92 -18.97 16.37
CA GLY A 130 23.51 -20.19 15.82
C GLY A 130 23.31 -20.33 14.31
N THR A 131 23.14 -21.56 13.82
CA THR A 131 22.86 -21.89 12.41
C THR A 131 21.37 -22.09 12.12
N ARG A 132 20.51 -21.76 13.09
CA ARG A 132 19.06 -21.97 13.00
C ARG A 132 18.47 -21.31 11.76
N ARG A 133 17.48 -21.98 11.18
CA ARG A 133 16.69 -21.44 10.08
C ARG A 133 15.67 -20.46 10.65
N ILE A 134 15.60 -19.27 10.06
CA ILE A 134 14.58 -18.29 10.39
C ILE A 134 13.38 -18.53 9.49
N ASP A 135 12.20 -18.66 10.07
CA ASP A 135 10.93 -18.80 9.36
C ASP A 135 9.88 -17.84 9.94
N TYR A 136 8.77 -17.66 9.22
CA TYR A 136 7.64 -16.85 9.61
C TYR A 136 6.35 -17.55 9.17
N ASP A 137 5.43 -17.73 10.12
CA ASP A 137 4.15 -18.40 9.91
C ASP A 137 3.06 -17.79 10.81
N LEU A 138 2.99 -18.22 12.07
CA LEU A 138 1.94 -17.91 13.03
C LEU A 138 2.09 -16.55 13.74
N GLY A 139 3.07 -15.74 13.36
CA GLY A 139 3.27 -14.40 13.92
C GLY A 139 3.68 -14.36 15.40
N HIS A 140 4.24 -15.43 15.96
CA HIS A 140 4.77 -15.43 17.33
C HIS A 140 6.26 -15.75 17.35
N ARG A 141 6.98 -15.17 18.32
CA ARG A 141 8.43 -15.41 18.49
C ARG A 141 8.67 -16.73 19.21
N SER A 142 9.43 -17.63 18.60
CA SER A 142 9.90 -18.85 19.26
C SER A 142 11.27 -19.28 18.76
N ILE A 143 12.00 -20.05 19.58
CA ILE A 143 13.29 -20.66 19.23
C ILE A 143 13.22 -22.14 19.59
N ASN A 144 13.65 -23.00 18.68
CA ASN A 144 13.98 -24.39 18.96
C ASN A 144 15.38 -24.71 18.42
N ASP A 145 15.81 -25.97 18.48
CA ASP A 145 17.17 -26.36 18.09
C ASP A 145 17.50 -26.09 16.62
N THR A 146 16.50 -26.06 15.75
CA THR A 146 16.67 -25.97 14.30
C THR A 146 16.10 -24.70 13.68
N HIS A 147 15.13 -24.06 14.33
CA HIS A 147 14.34 -22.96 13.79
C HIS A 147 14.15 -21.81 14.77
N MET A 148 13.96 -20.61 14.22
CA MET A 148 13.46 -19.43 14.90
C MET A 148 12.23 -18.91 14.14
N LEU A 149 11.11 -18.74 14.84
CA LEU A 149 9.89 -18.18 14.25
C LEU A 149 9.79 -16.69 14.55
N LEU A 150 9.56 -15.89 13.51
CA LEU A 150 9.41 -14.45 13.61
C LEU A 150 7.98 -14.03 13.99
N HIS A 151 7.88 -12.91 14.73
CA HIS A 151 6.65 -12.14 14.82
C HIS A 151 6.50 -11.20 13.61
N HIS A 152 5.28 -10.75 13.33
CA HIS A 152 4.96 -9.79 12.25
C HIS A 152 5.91 -8.59 12.19
N ASP A 153 6.07 -7.88 13.30
CA ASP A 153 7.00 -6.75 13.41
C ASP A 153 8.45 -7.08 13.04
N ASP A 154 8.92 -8.29 13.36
CA ASP A 154 10.31 -8.67 13.06
C ASP A 154 10.52 -8.77 11.56
N VAL A 155 9.52 -9.25 10.82
CA VAL A 155 9.57 -9.34 9.35
C VAL A 155 9.76 -7.95 8.75
N LEU A 156 9.03 -6.94 9.24
CA LEU A 156 9.16 -5.57 8.76
C LEU A 156 10.52 -4.97 9.14
N THR A 157 10.96 -5.13 10.39
CA THR A 157 12.27 -4.65 10.85
C THR A 157 13.40 -5.24 10.00
N LEU A 158 13.37 -6.55 9.74
CA LEU A 158 14.37 -7.21 8.92
C LEU A 158 14.28 -6.76 7.46
N ALA A 159 13.09 -6.61 6.88
CA ALA A 159 12.94 -6.11 5.52
C ALA A 159 13.54 -4.71 5.35
N VAL A 160 13.29 -3.79 6.30
CA VAL A 160 13.90 -2.46 6.30
C VAL A 160 15.42 -2.54 6.41
N ALA A 161 15.95 -3.41 7.29
CA ALA A 161 17.40 -3.59 7.42
C ALA A 161 18.05 -4.13 6.14
N LEU A 162 17.38 -5.03 5.41
CA LEU A 162 17.87 -5.54 4.12
C LEU A 162 17.80 -4.48 3.01
N MET A 163 16.86 -3.53 3.08
CA MET A 163 16.74 -2.45 2.09
C MET A 163 17.96 -1.54 2.04
N GLU A 164 18.75 -1.45 3.11
CA GLU A 164 20.04 -0.75 3.12
C GLU A 164 21.04 -1.34 2.11
N GLN A 165 20.90 -2.63 1.78
CA GLN A 165 21.80 -3.33 0.86
C GLN A 165 21.41 -3.08 -0.60
N ARG A 166 22.27 -2.40 -1.38
CA ARG A 166 22.04 -2.13 -2.81
C ARG A 166 21.69 -3.38 -3.62
N LYS A 167 22.36 -4.51 -3.35
CA LYS A 167 22.10 -5.79 -4.04
C LYS A 167 20.68 -6.28 -3.78
N PHE A 168 20.18 -6.17 -2.54
CA PHE A 168 18.82 -6.54 -2.21
C PHE A 168 17.80 -5.67 -2.97
N ARG A 169 18.03 -4.36 -3.03
CA ARG A 169 17.18 -3.43 -3.80
C ARG A 169 17.12 -3.75 -5.29
N GLN A 170 18.25 -4.18 -5.86
CA GLN A 170 18.31 -4.62 -7.27
C GLN A 170 17.51 -5.91 -7.49
N ILE A 171 17.59 -6.87 -6.56
CA ILE A 171 16.79 -8.12 -6.62
C ILE A 171 15.29 -7.80 -6.52
N LEU A 172 14.90 -6.93 -5.58
CA LEU A 172 13.53 -6.45 -5.45
C LEU A 172 13.04 -5.84 -6.76
N SER A 173 13.78 -4.89 -7.32
CA SER A 173 13.42 -4.19 -8.57
C SER A 173 13.37 -5.14 -9.78
N ALA A 174 14.25 -6.14 -9.81
CA ALA A 174 14.29 -7.14 -10.86
C ALA A 174 13.08 -8.09 -10.80
N ARG A 175 12.59 -8.42 -9.60
CA ARG A 175 11.43 -9.28 -9.39
C ARG A 175 10.11 -8.53 -9.53
N PHE A 176 10.06 -7.31 -9.03
CA PHE A 176 8.86 -6.48 -8.97
C PHE A 176 9.12 -5.11 -9.64
N PRO A 177 8.99 -5.00 -10.98
CA PRO A 177 9.22 -3.74 -11.69
C PRO A 177 8.15 -2.67 -11.42
N ILE A 178 7.03 -3.05 -10.78
CA ILE A 178 5.92 -2.20 -10.37
C ILE A 178 5.46 -2.63 -8.97
N LEU A 179 5.30 -1.67 -8.07
CA LEU A 179 4.85 -1.84 -6.69
C LEU A 179 3.67 -0.91 -6.40
N PHE A 180 2.51 -1.48 -6.14
CA PHE A 180 1.33 -0.75 -5.68
C PHE A 180 1.09 -1.01 -4.21
N ILE A 181 0.81 0.05 -3.46
CA ILE A 181 0.52 0.00 -2.02
C ILE A 181 -0.86 0.61 -1.81
N ASP A 182 -1.82 -0.22 -1.47
CA ASP A 182 -3.16 0.19 -1.06
C ASP A 182 -3.18 0.52 0.44
N GLU A 183 -4.04 1.47 0.82
CA GLU A 183 -4.06 2.08 2.15
C GLU A 183 -2.66 2.54 2.61
N TYR A 184 -1.95 3.30 1.77
CA TYR A 184 -0.55 3.66 2.07
C TYR A 184 -0.40 4.38 3.43
N GLN A 185 -1.40 5.13 3.88
CA GLN A 185 -1.35 5.89 5.14
C GLN A 185 -1.14 5.00 6.37
N ASP A 186 -1.54 3.74 6.28
CA ASP A 186 -1.43 2.74 7.35
C ASP A 186 -0.15 1.89 7.21
N THR A 187 0.72 2.23 6.25
CA THR A 187 2.02 1.57 6.07
C THR A 187 2.99 1.90 7.15
N ASN A 188 3.61 0.88 7.75
CA ASN A 188 4.64 1.05 8.76
C ASN A 188 5.64 2.12 8.32
N ALA A 189 5.82 3.14 9.17
CA ALA A 189 6.57 4.34 8.81
C ALA A 189 8.01 4.04 8.36
N ASN A 190 8.68 3.06 8.97
CA ASN A 190 10.05 2.69 8.60
C ASN A 190 10.11 2.05 7.22
N PHE A 191 9.13 1.20 6.88
CA PHE A 191 9.03 0.61 5.55
C PHE A 191 8.71 1.65 4.48
N ALA A 192 7.73 2.53 4.75
CA ALA A 192 7.40 3.64 3.86
C ALA A 192 8.60 4.58 3.62
N ASN A 193 9.32 4.95 4.69
CA ASN A 193 10.53 5.75 4.60
C ASN A 193 11.62 5.04 3.80
N SER A 194 11.79 3.74 3.98
CA SER A 194 12.75 2.95 3.20
C SER A 194 12.42 2.98 1.69
N ILE A 195 11.15 2.85 1.31
CA ILE A 195 10.71 3.00 -0.08
C ILE A 195 10.99 4.41 -0.61
N LEU A 196 10.69 5.44 0.19
CA LEU A 196 10.91 6.84 -0.16
C LEU A 196 12.39 7.13 -0.42
N GLN A 197 13.25 6.81 0.56
CA GLN A 197 14.69 7.08 0.53
C GLN A 197 15.41 6.29 -0.56
N HIS A 198 15.04 5.03 -0.78
CA HIS A 198 15.83 4.15 -1.64
C HIS A 198 15.33 4.05 -3.09
N PHE A 199 14.10 4.48 -3.37
CA PHE A 199 13.52 4.38 -4.72
C PHE A 199 12.93 5.70 -5.23
N ILE A 200 12.06 6.35 -4.45
CA ILE A 200 11.31 7.54 -4.91
C ILE A 200 12.24 8.77 -5.02
N ILE A 201 12.97 9.09 -3.96
CA ILE A 201 13.92 10.21 -3.91
C ILE A 201 14.98 10.07 -5.02
N PRO A 202 15.73 8.94 -5.13
CA PRO A 202 16.76 8.79 -6.15
C PRO A 202 16.23 8.55 -7.58
N ARG A 203 14.91 8.41 -7.78
CA ARG A 203 14.27 8.06 -9.07
C ARG A 203 14.83 6.78 -9.70
N VAL A 204 15.01 5.73 -8.90
CA VAL A 204 15.50 4.42 -9.37
C VAL A 204 14.61 3.27 -8.91
N GLY A 205 14.69 2.15 -9.61
CA GLY A 205 14.01 0.92 -9.24
C GLY A 205 12.59 0.82 -9.82
N PRO A 206 11.62 0.28 -9.06
CA PRO A 206 10.27 0.03 -9.57
C PRO A 206 9.48 1.33 -9.75
N LEU A 207 8.45 1.25 -10.60
CA LEU A 207 7.34 2.21 -10.54
C LEU A 207 6.56 1.98 -9.26
N ILE A 208 6.38 3.01 -8.44
CA ILE A 208 5.64 2.94 -7.18
C ILE A 208 4.35 3.76 -7.29
N GLY A 209 3.23 3.11 -7.01
CA GLY A 209 1.91 3.74 -6.91
C GLY A 209 1.34 3.61 -5.50
N LEU A 210 1.12 4.73 -4.82
CA LEU A 210 0.51 4.77 -3.50
C LEU A 210 -0.97 5.12 -3.64
N PHE A 211 -1.86 4.27 -3.12
CA PHE A 211 -3.31 4.49 -3.12
C PHE A 211 -3.79 4.61 -1.69
N GLY A 212 -4.49 5.69 -1.34
CA GLY A 212 -4.90 5.87 0.05
C GLY A 212 -5.56 7.21 0.34
N ASP A 213 -5.74 7.47 1.63
CA ASP A 213 -6.23 8.73 2.16
C ASP A 213 -5.51 9.04 3.47
N SER A 214 -4.67 10.08 3.45
CA SER A 214 -3.91 10.55 4.62
C SER A 214 -4.80 10.96 5.81
N TRP A 215 -6.06 11.35 5.58
CA TRP A 215 -7.03 11.69 6.63
C TRP A 215 -7.71 10.48 7.27
N GLN A 216 -7.52 9.28 6.71
CA GLN A 216 -8.08 8.02 7.23
C GLN A 216 -7.02 7.15 7.91
N LYS A 217 -5.91 7.74 8.36
CA LYS A 217 -4.92 7.02 9.18
C LYS A 217 -5.56 6.59 10.50
N ILE A 218 -5.60 5.29 10.76
CA ILE A 218 -6.19 4.72 11.99
C ILE A 218 -5.20 3.92 12.83
N TYR A 219 -4.05 3.51 12.26
CA TYR A 219 -2.98 2.82 13.01
C TYR A 219 -1.88 3.79 13.44
N GLY A 220 -1.49 3.75 14.72
CA GLY A 220 -0.54 4.70 15.31
C GLY A 220 0.82 4.73 14.60
N ASP A 221 1.33 3.57 14.18
CA ASP A 221 2.62 3.38 13.51
C ASP A 221 2.59 3.56 11.98
N GLY A 222 1.41 3.86 11.42
CA GLY A 222 1.26 4.18 10.00
C GLY A 222 2.03 5.42 9.58
N SER A 223 2.47 5.48 8.33
CA SER A 223 3.25 6.59 7.78
C SER A 223 2.47 7.89 7.71
N GLY A 224 1.13 7.81 7.65
CA GLY A 224 0.29 8.96 7.33
C GLY A 224 0.61 9.50 5.93
N LEU A 225 0.71 10.82 5.81
CA LEU A 225 0.99 11.52 4.56
C LEU A 225 2.43 11.24 4.09
N ILE A 226 2.57 10.75 2.85
CA ILE A 226 3.87 10.58 2.18
C ILE A 226 3.95 11.60 1.02
N GLU A 227 4.92 12.50 1.05
CA GLU A 227 5.10 13.56 0.03
C GLU A 227 6.55 13.71 -0.40
N HIS A 228 6.74 13.94 -1.70
CA HIS A 228 8.02 14.31 -2.29
C HIS A 228 7.80 14.89 -3.69
N GLU A 229 8.71 15.73 -4.18
CA GLU A 229 8.68 16.27 -5.55
C GLU A 229 8.75 15.18 -6.65
N ASN A 230 9.26 13.99 -6.29
CA ASN A 230 9.40 12.84 -7.20
C ASN A 230 8.20 11.88 -7.12
N LEU A 231 7.15 12.29 -6.42
CA LEU A 231 5.92 11.54 -6.23
C LEU A 231 4.75 12.39 -6.73
N THR A 232 4.26 12.09 -7.94
CA THR A 232 3.19 12.86 -8.56
C THR A 232 1.89 12.70 -7.77
N TYR A 233 1.34 13.82 -7.28
CA TYR A 233 0.05 13.84 -6.60
C TYR A 233 -1.11 13.72 -7.60
N ILE A 234 -2.04 12.81 -7.31
CA ILE A 234 -3.29 12.61 -8.08
C ILE A 234 -4.45 12.68 -7.09
N GLY A 235 -5.15 13.81 -7.05
CA GLY A 235 -6.32 14.00 -6.20
C GLY A 235 -7.59 13.45 -6.84
N LYS A 236 -8.12 12.34 -6.34
CA LYS A 236 -9.37 11.75 -6.82
C LYS A 236 -10.57 12.47 -6.20
N LYS A 237 -11.03 13.50 -6.90
CA LYS A 237 -12.13 14.40 -6.50
C LYS A 237 -13.54 13.83 -6.72
N ALA A 238 -13.72 12.52 -6.79
CA ALA A 238 -15.03 11.91 -6.99
C ALA A 238 -15.61 11.43 -5.64
N ASN A 239 -16.94 11.44 -5.50
CA ASN A 239 -17.65 10.74 -4.44
C ASN A 239 -18.88 10.03 -5.02
N PHE A 240 -18.84 8.70 -5.04
CA PHE A 240 -19.90 7.85 -5.58
C PHE A 240 -20.85 7.31 -4.51
N ARG A 241 -20.54 7.53 -3.23
CA ARG A 241 -21.26 6.92 -2.09
C ARG A 241 -22.21 7.91 -1.44
N SER A 242 -21.78 9.16 -1.29
CA SER A 242 -22.43 10.14 -0.44
C SER A 242 -23.31 11.09 -1.23
N VAL A 243 -24.43 11.49 -0.64
CA VAL A 243 -25.32 12.54 -1.15
C VAL A 243 -24.69 13.93 -1.02
N LYS A 244 -25.21 14.89 -1.79
CA LYS A 244 -24.67 16.26 -1.85
C LYS A 244 -24.47 16.92 -0.49
N LYS A 245 -25.43 16.83 0.43
CA LYS A 245 -25.30 17.43 1.77
C LYS A 245 -24.15 16.87 2.60
N VAL A 246 -23.87 15.57 2.48
CA VAL A 246 -22.72 14.95 3.16
C VAL A 246 -21.42 15.42 2.51
N VAL A 247 -21.35 15.45 1.17
CA VAL A 247 -20.16 15.92 0.46
C VAL A 247 -19.87 17.40 0.69
N GLU A 248 -20.90 18.25 0.80
CA GLU A 248 -20.75 19.65 1.19
C GLU A 248 -20.06 19.79 2.56
N VAL A 249 -20.40 18.93 3.53
CA VAL A 249 -19.73 18.90 4.84
C VAL A 249 -18.30 18.39 4.72
N LEU A 250 -18.08 17.29 3.99
CA LEU A 250 -16.73 16.74 3.75
C LEU A 250 -15.80 17.79 3.11
N ASN A 251 -16.29 18.54 2.12
CA ASN A 251 -15.53 19.59 1.43
C ASN A 251 -15.24 20.80 2.32
N ARG A 252 -16.08 21.10 3.32
CA ARG A 252 -15.79 22.13 4.34
C ARG A 252 -14.74 21.66 5.34
N ILE A 253 -14.78 20.37 5.70
CA ILE A 253 -13.79 19.76 6.60
C ILE A 253 -12.42 19.68 5.91
N ARG A 254 -12.38 19.33 4.62
CA ARG A 254 -11.15 19.16 3.83
C ARG A 254 -11.20 19.94 2.51
N PRO A 255 -10.85 21.23 2.50
CA PRO A 255 -10.94 22.08 1.30
C PRO A 255 -9.91 21.72 0.21
N ASP A 256 -8.80 21.05 0.57
CA ASP A 256 -7.71 20.73 -0.37
C ASP A 256 -8.01 19.55 -1.30
N LEU A 257 -9.02 18.74 -0.98
CA LEU A 257 -9.50 17.63 -1.81
C LEU A 257 -11.03 17.73 -1.97
N PRO A 258 -11.53 18.76 -2.68
CA PRO A 258 -12.97 18.93 -2.87
C PRO A 258 -13.51 17.80 -3.74
N GLN A 259 -14.58 17.17 -3.29
CA GLN A 259 -15.22 16.05 -3.96
C GLN A 259 -16.48 16.49 -4.71
N GLU A 260 -16.70 15.86 -5.86
CA GLU A 260 -17.87 15.97 -6.73
C GLU A 260 -18.81 14.79 -6.51
N VAL A 261 -20.11 15.06 -6.45
CA VAL A 261 -21.14 14.04 -6.18
C VAL A 261 -21.58 13.33 -7.45
N LYS A 262 -22.00 12.07 -7.32
CA LYS A 262 -22.61 11.30 -8.42
C LYS A 262 -23.98 11.84 -8.80
N ASP A 263 -24.80 12.17 -7.82
CA ASP A 263 -26.16 12.67 -8.02
C ASP A 263 -26.31 14.02 -7.29
N PRO A 264 -26.27 15.14 -8.04
CA PRO A 264 -26.44 16.49 -7.48
C PRO A 264 -27.82 16.76 -6.89
N ASP A 265 -28.83 16.01 -7.32
CA ASP A 265 -30.23 16.23 -6.97
C ASP A 265 -30.70 15.30 -5.85
N ALA A 266 -29.88 14.31 -5.48
CA ALA A 266 -30.14 13.43 -4.36
C ALA A 266 -30.35 14.20 -3.05
N THR A 267 -31.53 14.04 -2.46
CA THR A 267 -31.90 14.65 -1.18
C THR A 267 -31.17 13.97 -0.03
N GLY A 268 -30.78 14.75 0.96
CA GLY A 268 -30.23 14.25 2.21
C GLY A 268 -30.05 15.37 3.21
N TYR A 269 -29.60 15.03 4.41
CA TYR A 269 -29.26 16.00 5.44
C TYR A 269 -28.07 15.52 6.26
N VAL A 270 -27.45 16.43 6.98
CA VAL A 270 -26.42 16.12 7.99
C VAL A 270 -26.90 16.74 9.29
N ALA A 271 -26.96 15.94 10.35
CA ALA A 271 -27.22 16.39 11.70
C ALA A 271 -25.98 16.09 12.54
N VAL A 272 -25.50 17.08 13.30
CA VAL A 272 -24.36 16.94 14.21
C VAL A 272 -24.92 16.96 15.63
N PHE A 273 -24.72 15.86 16.35
CA PHE A 273 -25.06 15.76 17.76
C PHE A 273 -23.78 15.92 18.57
N HIS A 274 -23.75 16.90 19.47
CA HIS A 274 -22.66 17.13 20.41
C HIS A 274 -23.18 16.91 21.83
N SER A 275 -22.39 16.25 22.68
CA SER A 275 -22.65 16.20 24.12
C SER A 275 -21.76 17.26 24.78
N ASN A 276 -22.28 18.47 24.95
CA ASN A 276 -21.54 19.56 25.64
C ASN A 276 -21.22 19.23 27.11
N GLU A 277 -21.79 18.16 27.66
CA GLU A 277 -21.65 17.76 29.07
C GLU A 277 -20.81 16.48 29.29
N TRP A 278 -20.26 15.87 28.24
CA TRP A 278 -19.42 14.67 28.41
C TRP A 278 -17.95 15.06 28.67
N VAL A 279 -17.51 14.97 29.92
CA VAL A 279 -16.15 15.31 30.34
C VAL A 279 -15.14 14.15 30.15
N GLY A 280 -15.59 12.99 29.64
CA GLY A 280 -14.78 11.78 29.56
C GLY A 280 -14.60 11.08 30.92
N GLN A 281 -14.48 9.75 30.90
CA GLN A 281 -13.92 8.95 31.99
C GLN A 281 -12.58 8.37 31.51
#